data_AF-A0A7J7FQV0-F1
#
_entry.id   AF-A0A7J7FQV0-F1
#
_cell.length_a   1.000
_cell.length_b   1.000
_cell.length_c   1.000
_cell.angle_alpha   90.00
_cell.angle_beta   90.00
_cell.angle_gamma   90.00
#
_symmetry.space_group_name_H-M   'P 1'
#
loop_
_entity.id
_entity.type
_entity.pdbx_description
1 polymer ?
#
loop_
_entity_poly.entity_id
_entity_poly.type
_entity_poly.pdbx_seq_one_letter_code
_entity_poly.pdbx_strand_id
1 'polypeptide(L)'
;MPEHLLGHQNNEGNTAEEIFLEIHSELVTNDIEWLMKTSDSCTIVAALIATAAFATSVSVPGGTKSRREPVLEAEPMFEAFSISSL
;
A
#
# COMPACT_ATOMS: atom_id res chain seq x y z
N MET A 1 4.27 -25.43 13.68
CA MET A 1 3.92 -26.84 13.40
C MET A 1 5.22 -27.61 13.23
N PRO A 2 5.37 -28.84 13.75
CA PRO A 2 6.59 -29.63 13.54
C PRO A 2 6.77 -29.96 12.05
N GLU A 3 7.93 -29.66 11.48
CA GLU A 3 8.25 -29.80 10.04
C GLU A 3 7.93 -31.20 9.47
N HIS A 4 8.21 -32.25 10.25
CA HIS A 4 8.00 -33.64 9.83
C HIS A 4 6.52 -34.04 9.66
N LEU A 5 5.58 -33.20 10.09
CA LEU A 5 4.14 -33.46 10.00
C LEU A 5 3.47 -32.74 8.82
N LEU A 6 4.17 -31.84 8.13
CA LEU A 6 3.60 -31.03 7.05
C LEU A 6 3.17 -31.91 5.85
N GLY A 7 3.91 -32.98 5.56
CA GLY A 7 3.58 -33.92 4.49
C GLY A 7 2.85 -35.20 4.93
N HIS A 8 2.46 -35.30 6.21
CA HIS A 8 1.78 -36.51 6.68
C HIS A 8 0.31 -36.49 6.23
N GLN A 9 -0.11 -37.58 5.59
CA GLN A 9 -1.47 -37.75 5.07
C GLN A 9 -2.28 -38.69 5.96
N ASN A 10 -3.58 -38.42 6.08
CA ASN A 10 -4.53 -39.32 6.71
C ASN A 10 -4.80 -40.56 5.82
N ASN A 11 -5.65 -41.48 6.29
CA ASN A 11 -6.02 -42.69 5.51
C ASN A 11 -6.77 -42.39 4.19
N GLU A 12 -7.22 -41.16 4.01
CA GLU A 12 -7.90 -40.68 2.80
C GLU A 12 -6.93 -39.98 1.83
N GLY A 13 -5.65 -39.85 2.20
CA GLY A 13 -4.63 -39.19 1.40
C GLY A 13 -4.55 -37.67 1.58
N ASN A 14 -5.27 -37.09 2.54
CA ASN A 14 -5.30 -35.66 2.78
C ASN A 14 -4.28 -35.25 3.85
N THR A 15 -3.54 -34.17 3.58
CA THR A 15 -2.66 -33.52 4.56
C THR A 15 -3.46 -32.70 5.57
N ALA A 16 -2.84 -32.41 6.71
CA ALA A 16 -3.45 -31.54 7.72
C ALA A 16 -3.76 -30.12 7.19
N GLU A 17 -2.94 -29.60 6.26
CA GLU A 17 -3.16 -28.31 5.61
C GLU A 17 -4.39 -28.33 4.70
N GLU A 18 -4.54 -29.37 3.86
CA GLU A 18 -5.70 -29.52 2.98
C GLU A 18 -7.00 -29.60 3.79
N ILE A 19 -7.04 -30.41 4.86
CA ILE A 19 -8.21 -30.52 5.74
C ILE A 19 -8.51 -29.17 6.41
N PHE A 20 -7.47 -28.46 6.87
CA PHE A 20 -7.64 -27.15 7.50
C PHE A 20 -8.23 -26.12 6.52
N LEU A 21 -7.71 -26.06 5.30
CA LEU A 21 -8.17 -25.15 4.25
C LEU A 21 -9.59 -25.50 3.78
N GLU A 22 -9.95 -26.79 3.70
CA GLU A 22 -11.31 -27.21 3.34
C GLU A 22 -12.32 -26.77 4.39
N ILE A 23 -12.04 -27.05 5.67
CA ILE A 23 -12.92 -26.69 6.79
C ILE A 23 -13.06 -25.17 6.93
N HIS A 24 -12.00 -24.40 6.70
CA HIS A 24 -12.00 -22.94 6.85
C HIS A 24 -12.11 -22.19 5.52
N SER A 25 -12.52 -22.85 4.45
CA SER A 25 -12.58 -22.28 3.09
C SER A 25 -13.43 -21.01 3.01
N GLU A 26 -14.56 -20.98 3.72
CA GLU A 26 -15.40 -19.78 3.84
C GLU A 26 -14.67 -18.64 4.55
N LEU A 27 -13.93 -18.95 5.62
CA LEU A 27 -13.15 -17.96 6.38
C LEU A 27 -12.05 -17.35 5.51
N VAL A 28 -11.30 -18.20 4.80
CA VAL A 28 -10.24 -17.77 3.87
C VAL A 28 -10.81 -16.88 2.76
N THR A 29 -11.97 -17.23 2.22
CA THR A 29 -12.64 -16.44 1.18
C THR A 29 -13.07 -15.08 1.72
N ASN A 30 -13.69 -15.04 2.89
CA ASN A 30 -14.10 -13.81 3.55
C ASN A 30 -12.91 -12.91 3.91
N ASP A 31 -11.80 -13.48 4.37
CA ASP A 31 -10.58 -12.73 4.68
C ASP A 31 -9.98 -12.10 3.43
N ILE A 32 -9.93 -12.85 2.32
CA ILE A 32 -9.48 -12.32 1.02
C ILE A 32 -10.41 -11.19 0.57
N GLU A 33 -11.73 -11.38 0.62
CA GLU A 33 -12.69 -10.33 0.23
C GLU A 33 -12.53 -9.07 1.10
N TRP A 34 -12.42 -9.23 2.42
CA TRP A 34 -12.20 -8.12 3.35
C TRP A 34 -10.88 -7.40 3.07
N LEU A 35 -9.80 -8.15 2.82
CA LEU A 35 -8.50 -7.60 2.48
C LEU A 35 -8.57 -6.81 1.17
N MET A 36 -9.20 -7.36 0.14
CA MET A 36 -9.36 -6.71 -1.15
C MET A 36 -10.18 -5.42 -1.03
N LYS A 37 -11.30 -5.45 -0.32
CA LYS A 37 -12.13 -4.26 -0.05
C LYS A 37 -11.39 -3.18 0.72
N THR A 38 -10.56 -3.59 1.68
CA THR A 38 -9.72 -2.67 2.46
C THR A 38 -8.57 -2.10 1.61
N SER A 39 -7.97 -2.92 0.75
CA SER A 39 -6.89 -2.57 -0.18
C SER A 39 -7.33 -1.65 -1.31
N ASP A 40 -8.56 -1.81 -1.82
CA ASP A 40 -9.14 -0.93 -2.85
C ASP A 40 -9.12 0.53 -2.39
N SER A 41 -9.47 0.75 -1.11
CA SER A 41 -9.41 2.06 -0.47
C SER A 41 -7.99 2.63 -0.47
N CYS A 42 -7.00 1.80 -0.14
CA CYS A 42 -5.59 2.18 -0.08
C CYS A 42 -5.04 2.57 -1.46
N THR A 43 -5.43 1.85 -2.51
CA THR A 43 -4.99 2.16 -3.89
C THR A 43 -5.49 3.53 -4.33
N ILE A 44 -6.75 3.87 -4.03
CA ILE A 44 -7.32 5.19 -4.34
C ILE A 44 -6.61 6.28 -3.53
N VAL A 45 -6.39 6.07 -2.24
CA VAL A 45 -5.68 7.03 -1.38
C VAL A 45 -4.24 7.23 -1.88
N ALA A 46 -3.52 6.15 -2.21
CA ALA A 46 -2.18 6.21 -2.76
C ALA A 46 -2.14 6.99 -4.10
N ALA A 47 -3.13 6.76 -4.98
CA ALA A 47 -3.25 7.48 -6.24
C ALA A 47 -3.51 8.98 -6.03
N LEU A 48 -4.33 9.34 -5.05
CA LEU A 48 -4.59 10.74 -4.67
C LEU A 48 -3.34 11.42 -4.13
N ILE A 49 -2.62 10.77 -3.22
CA ILE A 49 -1.35 11.28 -2.66
C ILE A 49 -0.32 11.48 -3.79
N ALA A 50 -0.16 10.47 -4.66
CA ALA A 50 0.75 10.56 -5.80
C ALA A 50 0.37 11.72 -6.75
N THR A 51 -0.92 11.93 -6.99
CA THR A 51 -1.41 13.03 -7.83
C THR A 51 -1.17 14.39 -7.17
N ALA A 52 -1.43 14.53 -5.87
CA ALA A 52 -1.18 15.75 -5.12
C ALA A 52 0.32 16.11 -5.07
N ALA A 53 1.18 15.12 -4.78
CA ALA A 53 2.63 15.27 -4.80
C ALA A 53 3.14 15.64 -6.20
N PHE A 54 2.59 15.02 -7.26
CA PHE A 54 2.94 15.37 -8.63
C PHE A 54 2.53 16.80 -8.97
N ALA A 55 1.28 17.19 -8.70
CA ALA A 55 0.75 18.53 -8.97
C ALA A 55 1.55 19.64 -8.27
N THR A 56 1.95 19.41 -7.02
CA THR A 56 2.78 20.35 -6.25
C THR A 56 4.22 20.41 -6.77
N SER A 57 4.79 19.28 -7.19
CA SER A 57 6.13 19.25 -7.80
C SER A 57 6.23 20.01 -9.13
N VAL A 58 5.15 20.03 -9.94
CA VAL A 58 5.12 20.74 -11.22
C VAL A 58 4.67 22.20 -11.08
N SER A 59 3.96 22.53 -9.99
CA SER A 59 3.38 23.85 -9.74
C SER A 59 4.06 24.56 -8.56
N VAL A 60 5.40 24.57 -8.55
CA VAL A 60 6.17 25.22 -7.49
C VAL A 60 5.86 26.72 -7.43
N PRO A 61 5.44 27.28 -6.28
CA PRO A 61 5.16 28.70 -6.12
C PRO A 61 6.35 29.57 -6.52
N GLY A 62 6.12 30.59 -7.35
CA GLY A 62 7.18 31.45 -7.88
C GLY A 62 8.01 30.83 -9.01
N GLY A 63 7.74 29.58 -9.38
CA GLY A 63 8.43 28.87 -10.45
C GLY A 63 9.81 28.33 -10.05
N THR A 64 10.54 27.86 -11.05
CA THR A 64 11.91 27.33 -10.86
C THR A 64 12.93 28.18 -11.61
N LYS A 65 14.13 28.28 -11.03
CA LYS A 65 15.31 28.86 -11.66
C LYS A 65 15.78 27.95 -12.80
N SER A 66 16.71 28.44 -13.62
CA SER A 66 17.35 27.69 -14.71
C SER A 66 17.97 26.35 -14.31
N ARG A 67 18.28 26.16 -13.02
CA ARG A 67 18.86 24.92 -12.45
C ARG A 67 17.83 23.98 -11.77
N ARG A 68 16.52 24.21 -11.95
CA ARG A 68 15.40 23.48 -11.28
C ARG A 68 15.28 23.73 -9.77
N GLU A 69 15.96 24.75 -9.25
CA GLU A 69 15.83 25.19 -7.87
C GLU A 69 14.60 26.10 -7.72
N PRO A 70 13.83 26.03 -6.63
CA PRO A 70 12.71 26.93 -6.40
C PRO A 70 13.16 28.40 -6.34
N VAL A 71 12.40 29.30 -6.97
CA VAL A 71 12.70 30.73 -6.93
C VAL A 71 12.61 31.30 -5.51
N LEU A 72 11.68 30.77 -4.70
CA LEU A 72 11.38 31.24 -3.36
C LEU A 72 12.09 30.45 -2.24
N GLU A 73 13.16 29.71 -2.53
CA GLU A 73 13.82 28.81 -1.57
C GLU A 73 14.28 29.47 -0.26
N ALA A 74 14.56 30.78 -0.28
CA ALA A 74 14.99 31.55 0.88
C ALA A 74 13.82 32.13 1.71
N GLU A 75 12.58 31.96 1.24
CA GLU A 75 11.40 32.51 1.90
C GLU A 75 10.85 31.53 2.95
N PRO A 76 10.59 31.98 4.19
CA PRO A 76 10.08 31.10 5.25
C PRO A 76 8.69 30.52 4.94
N MET A 77 7.87 31.23 4.15
CA MET A 77 6.60 30.70 3.66
C MET A 77 6.76 29.57 2.64
N PHE A 78 7.86 29.57 1.87
CA PHE A 78 8.15 28.51 0.93
C PHE A 78 8.62 27.23 1.64
N GLU A 79 9.36 27.36 2.74
CA GLU A 79 9.70 26.24 3.62
C GLU A 79 8.45 25.64 4.26
N ALA A 80 7.57 26.48 4.83
CA ALA A 80 6.30 26.02 5.40
C ALA A 80 5.40 25.32 4.35
N PHE A 81 5.33 25.87 3.13
CA PHE A 81 4.66 25.23 2.00
C PHE A 81 5.29 23.87 1.69
N SER A 82 6.62 23.81 1.52
CA SER A 82 7.34 22.58 1.15
C SER A 82 7.17 21.46 2.17
N ILE A 83 7.18 21.78 3.47
CA ILE A 83 6.92 20.83 4.56
C ILE A 83 5.47 20.35 4.55
N SER A 84 4.53 21.23 4.19
CA SER A 84 3.09 20.94 4.20
C SER A 84 2.56 20.40 2.86
N SER A 85 3.41 20.28 1.84
CA SER A 85 2.99 20.01 0.45
C SER A 85 2.68 18.53 0.16
N LEU A 86 2.45 17.73 1.20
CA LEU A 86 2.07 16.30 1.16
C LEU A 86 0.92 16.02 2.13
#